data_AF-A0A817VKT2-F1
#
_entry.id   AF-A0A817VKT2-F1
#
_cell.length_a   1.000
_cell.length_b   1.000
_cell.length_c   1.000
_cell.angle_alpha   90.00
_cell.angle_beta   90.00
_cell.angle_gamma   90.00
#
_symmetry.space_group_name_H-M   'P 1'
#
loop_
_entity.id
_entity.type
_entity.pdbx_description
1 polymer ?
#
loop_
_entity_poly.entity_id
_entity_poly.type
_entity_poly.pdbx_seq_one_letter_code
_entity_poly.pdbx_strand_id
1 'polypeptide(L)'
;MAASTESETRVALFQSIGLNEQKARETLKNQDVTRLLETNINEARKFLPQENQITKPIGNLLYALATKSKQQIHHLHKYLIKYICEEKIKNDLQLTAAIQYLLTNPKEPIDQKALEENAGIGVTVTPEEIERTIEEIIKQNKTNLLEQRYDFPIGTLLGEARKRLPWADGKAVKAEMDVQLLDLLGPNDPSTKTTTQKQNTAKPSTTKAKPAAAAAANNDVQENGETHSYSDLSGEALNFHKPGENYKTEGYIMTPKTMDLLKEHLKKTGGKVYIKIFIQAPLKNRS
;
A
#
# COMPACT_ATOMS: atom_id res chain seq x y z
N MET A 1 14.21 -33.99 -16.04
CA MET A 1 13.23 -33.64 -17.10
C MET A 1 11.82 -33.39 -16.54
N ALA A 2 11.27 -34.25 -15.67
CA ALA A 2 9.91 -34.08 -15.12
C ALA A 2 9.65 -32.77 -14.35
N ALA A 3 10.61 -32.32 -13.54
CA ALA A 3 10.48 -31.06 -12.78
C ALA A 3 10.45 -29.81 -13.69
N SER A 4 11.15 -29.86 -14.84
CA SER A 4 11.15 -28.78 -15.82
C SER A 4 9.81 -28.69 -16.56
N THR A 5 9.20 -29.84 -16.89
CA THR A 5 7.88 -29.88 -17.54
C THR A 5 6.75 -29.42 -16.62
N GLU A 6 6.81 -29.74 -15.33
CA GLU A 6 5.82 -29.29 -14.34
C GLU A 6 5.92 -27.78 -14.11
N SER A 7 7.14 -27.24 -14.06
CA SER A 7 7.38 -25.80 -13.99
C SER A 7 6.76 -25.06 -15.19
N GLU A 8 7.02 -25.51 -16.42
CA GLU A 8 6.47 -24.88 -17.63
C GLU A 8 4.93 -24.97 -17.67
N THR A 9 4.35 -26.07 -17.18
CA THR A 9 2.89 -26.22 -17.07
C THR A 9 2.28 -25.19 -16.11
N ARG A 10 2.93 -24.93 -14.98
CA ARG A 10 2.49 -23.90 -14.03
C ARG A 10 2.67 -22.50 -14.57
N VAL A 11 3.75 -22.23 -15.33
CA VAL A 11 3.92 -20.93 -16.01
C VAL A 11 2.75 -20.71 -16.97
N ALA A 12 2.41 -21.69 -17.80
CA ALA A 12 1.27 -21.60 -18.72
C ALA A 12 -0.07 -21.39 -17.98
N LEU A 13 -0.26 -22.06 -16.84
CA LEU A 13 -1.43 -21.88 -15.99
C LEU A 13 -1.54 -20.44 -15.47
N PHE A 14 -0.45 -19.87 -14.98
CA PHE A 14 -0.42 -18.50 -14.45
C PHE A 14 -0.56 -17.46 -15.57
N GLN A 15 0.00 -17.71 -16.75
CA GLN A 15 -0.22 -16.88 -17.93
C GLN A 15 -1.69 -16.91 -18.39
N SER A 16 -2.38 -18.05 -18.23
CA SER A 16 -3.80 -18.17 -18.61
C SER A 16 -4.74 -17.24 -17.83
N ILE A 17 -4.31 -16.77 -16.66
CA ILE A 17 -5.06 -15.79 -15.85
C ILE A 17 -4.56 -14.35 -16.04
N GLY A 18 -3.64 -14.12 -16.98
CA GLY A 18 -3.17 -12.79 -17.36
C GLY A 18 -1.89 -12.30 -16.66
N LEU A 19 -1.17 -13.16 -15.94
CA LEU A 19 0.18 -12.86 -15.44
C LEU A 19 1.17 -12.82 -16.61
N ASN A 20 2.15 -11.92 -16.54
CA ASN A 20 3.27 -11.94 -17.49
C ASN A 20 4.21 -13.12 -17.16
N GLU A 21 5.04 -13.52 -18.12
CA GLU A 21 5.96 -14.64 -17.96
C GLU A 21 6.93 -14.44 -16.79
N GLN A 22 7.46 -13.22 -16.65
CA GLN A 22 8.38 -12.89 -15.57
C GLN A 22 7.76 -13.10 -14.18
N LYS A 23 6.56 -12.54 -13.91
CA LYS A 23 5.87 -12.72 -12.62
C LYS A 23 5.47 -14.17 -12.40
N ALA A 24 5.08 -14.89 -13.45
CA ALA A 24 4.79 -16.32 -13.34
C ALA A 24 6.02 -17.09 -12.85
N ARG A 25 7.20 -16.85 -13.45
CA ARG A 25 8.47 -17.47 -13.04
C ARG A 25 8.94 -17.05 -11.65
N GLU A 26 8.73 -15.79 -11.27
CA GLU A 26 9.02 -15.32 -9.90
C GLU A 26 8.11 -15.97 -8.86
N THR A 27 6.83 -16.16 -9.19
CA THR A 27 5.85 -16.81 -8.29
C THR A 27 6.26 -18.26 -8.00
N LEU A 28 6.82 -18.97 -8.99
CA LEU A 28 7.33 -20.34 -8.81
C LEU A 28 8.45 -20.47 -7.78
N LYS A 29 9.18 -19.39 -7.47
CA LYS A 29 10.20 -19.39 -6.41
C LYS A 29 9.56 -19.56 -5.03
N ASN A 30 8.31 -19.10 -4.85
CA ASN A 30 7.56 -19.27 -3.62
C ASN A 30 6.60 -20.46 -3.75
N GLN A 31 6.99 -21.61 -3.20
CA GLN A 31 6.22 -22.85 -3.31
C GLN A 31 4.83 -22.75 -2.65
N ASP A 32 4.70 -22.02 -1.54
CA ASP A 32 3.43 -21.87 -0.84
C ASP A 32 2.43 -21.07 -1.67
N VAL A 33 2.86 -19.91 -2.19
CA VAL A 33 2.03 -19.07 -3.07
C VAL A 33 1.71 -19.81 -4.36
N THR A 34 2.66 -20.56 -4.92
CA THR A 34 2.45 -21.36 -6.13
C THR A 34 1.31 -22.37 -5.95
N ARG A 35 1.36 -23.18 -4.88
CA ARG A 35 0.33 -24.19 -4.59
C ARG A 35 -1.02 -23.55 -4.30
N LEU A 36 -1.03 -22.45 -3.56
CA LEU A 36 -2.25 -21.73 -3.22
C LEU A 36 -2.90 -21.09 -4.46
N LEU A 37 -2.10 -20.46 -5.31
CA LEU A 37 -2.58 -19.87 -6.56
C LEU A 37 -3.13 -20.94 -7.51
N GLU A 38 -2.44 -22.07 -7.65
CA GLU A 38 -2.93 -23.21 -8.44
C GLU A 38 -4.29 -23.71 -7.93
N THR A 39 -4.43 -23.84 -6.61
CA THR A 39 -5.70 -24.22 -5.96
C THR A 39 -6.80 -23.19 -6.25
N ASN A 40 -6.49 -21.90 -6.09
CA ASN A 40 -7.44 -20.80 -6.31
C ASN A 40 -7.91 -20.72 -7.76
N ILE A 41 -7.02 -20.92 -8.74
CA ILE A 41 -7.35 -20.94 -10.17
C ILE A 41 -8.28 -22.12 -10.48
N ASN A 42 -7.96 -23.31 -9.94
CA ASN A 42 -8.77 -24.50 -10.17
C ASN A 42 -10.16 -24.37 -9.53
N GLU A 43 -10.27 -23.77 -8.35
CA GLU A 43 -11.57 -23.43 -7.74
C GLU A 43 -12.32 -22.39 -8.57
N ALA A 44 -11.67 -21.33 -9.04
CA ALA A 44 -12.30 -20.29 -9.87
C ALA A 44 -12.89 -20.87 -11.17
N ARG A 45 -12.19 -21.81 -11.80
CA ARG A 45 -12.65 -22.53 -13.00
C ARG A 45 -13.92 -23.37 -12.77
N LYS A 46 -14.28 -23.69 -11.53
CA LYS A 46 -15.55 -24.37 -11.23
C LYS A 46 -16.73 -23.41 -11.27
N PHE A 47 -16.50 -22.13 -10.96
CA PHE A 47 -17.53 -21.10 -10.95
C PHE A 47 -17.70 -20.42 -12.31
N LEU A 48 -16.68 -20.46 -13.17
CA LEU A 48 -16.71 -19.89 -14.51
C LEU A 48 -16.77 -21.02 -15.56
N PRO A 49 -17.84 -21.12 -16.37
CA PRO A 49 -17.92 -22.07 -17.48
C PRO A 49 -16.81 -21.81 -18.51
N GLN A 50 -16.41 -22.82 -19.30
CA GLN A 50 -15.31 -22.71 -20.28
C GLN A 50 -15.47 -21.57 -21.31
N GLU A 51 -16.70 -21.06 -21.52
CA GLU A 51 -16.99 -19.91 -22.38
C GLU A 51 -16.64 -18.56 -21.74
N ASN A 52 -16.62 -18.46 -20.41
CA ASN A 52 -16.18 -17.28 -19.65
C ASN A 52 -14.76 -17.54 -19.11
N GLN A 53 -13.75 -17.14 -19.88
CA GLN A 53 -12.37 -17.25 -19.43
C GLN A 53 -12.10 -16.35 -18.21
N ILE A 54 -11.16 -16.78 -17.37
CA ILE A 54 -10.62 -15.94 -16.30
C ILE A 54 -9.99 -14.70 -16.93
N THR A 55 -10.67 -13.56 -16.80
CA THR A 55 -10.18 -12.30 -17.32
C THR A 55 -8.97 -11.83 -16.51
N LYS A 56 -8.14 -10.97 -17.10
CA LYS A 56 -6.96 -10.42 -16.43
C LYS A 56 -7.29 -9.72 -15.08
N PRO A 57 -8.40 -8.96 -14.94
CA PRO A 57 -8.81 -8.42 -13.62
C PRO A 57 -9.08 -9.51 -12.58
N ILE A 58 -9.82 -10.55 -12.93
CA ILE A 58 -10.11 -11.70 -12.04
C ILE A 58 -8.80 -12.39 -11.66
N GLY A 59 -7.93 -12.67 -12.64
CA GLY A 59 -6.64 -13.30 -12.40
C GLY A 59 -5.73 -12.49 -11.47
N ASN A 60 -5.70 -11.16 -11.63
CA ASN A 60 -4.97 -10.28 -10.72
C ASN A 60 -5.51 -10.37 -9.28
N LEU A 61 -6.82 -10.47 -9.09
CA LEU A 61 -7.43 -10.64 -7.76
C LEU A 61 -7.16 -12.04 -7.17
N LEU A 62 -7.18 -13.09 -7.98
CA LEU A 62 -6.80 -14.44 -7.54
C LEU A 62 -5.33 -14.50 -7.10
N TYR A 63 -4.45 -13.82 -7.84
CA TYR A 63 -3.05 -13.64 -7.48
C TYR A 63 -2.88 -12.84 -6.18
N ALA A 64 -3.61 -11.74 -6.03
CA ALA A 64 -3.62 -10.94 -4.80
C ALA A 64 -4.12 -11.76 -3.59
N LEU A 65 -5.14 -12.60 -3.78
CA LEU A 65 -5.64 -13.51 -2.74
C LEU A 65 -4.55 -14.51 -2.31
N ALA A 66 -3.83 -15.10 -3.26
CA ALA A 66 -2.76 -16.06 -2.96
C ALA A 66 -1.55 -15.42 -2.26
N THR A 67 -1.25 -14.14 -2.54
CA THR A 67 -0.08 -13.45 -1.97
C THR A 67 -0.36 -12.76 -0.65
N LYS A 68 -1.59 -12.27 -0.43
CA LYS A 68 -1.95 -11.50 0.78
C LYS A 68 -2.64 -12.31 1.86
N SER A 69 -3.15 -13.50 1.52
CA SER A 69 -3.84 -14.34 2.48
C SER A 69 -2.87 -15.02 3.46
N LYS A 70 -3.36 -15.26 4.68
CA LYS A 70 -2.69 -16.10 5.68
C LYS A 70 -3.28 -17.52 5.66
N GLN A 71 -2.48 -18.50 6.07
CA GLN A 71 -2.87 -19.91 6.14
C GLN A 71 -4.15 -20.17 6.94
N GLN A 72 -4.43 -19.33 7.95
CA GLN A 72 -5.58 -19.43 8.84
C GLN A 72 -6.93 -19.41 8.11
N ILE A 73 -7.03 -18.76 6.94
CA ILE A 73 -8.29 -18.56 6.21
C ILE A 73 -8.36 -19.31 4.88
N HIS A 74 -7.40 -20.19 4.57
CA HIS A 74 -7.37 -20.91 3.29
C HIS A 74 -8.65 -21.73 3.03
N HIS A 75 -9.24 -22.30 4.08
CA HIS A 75 -10.52 -23.03 4.00
C HIS A 75 -11.71 -22.15 3.59
N LEU A 76 -11.61 -20.83 3.77
CA LEU A 76 -12.64 -19.84 3.44
C LEU A 76 -12.43 -19.21 2.06
N HIS A 77 -11.33 -19.50 1.36
CA HIS A 77 -11.04 -18.95 0.03
C HIS A 77 -12.12 -19.25 -0.99
N LYS A 78 -12.80 -20.41 -0.87
CA LYS A 78 -13.94 -20.78 -1.71
C LYS A 78 -15.01 -19.67 -1.79
N TYR A 79 -15.25 -18.96 -0.69
CA TYR A 79 -16.23 -17.87 -0.65
C TYR A 79 -15.70 -16.64 -1.38
N LEU A 80 -14.46 -16.22 -1.12
CA LEU A 80 -13.86 -15.07 -1.79
C LEU A 80 -13.73 -15.30 -3.30
N ILE A 81 -13.34 -16.51 -3.71
CA ILE A 81 -13.24 -16.87 -5.13
C ILE A 81 -14.59 -16.78 -5.80
N LYS A 82 -15.67 -17.24 -5.16
CA LYS A 82 -17.04 -17.05 -5.65
C LYS A 82 -17.36 -15.56 -5.85
N TYR A 83 -17.08 -14.71 -4.85
CA TYR A 83 -17.30 -13.26 -4.95
C TYR A 83 -16.47 -12.59 -6.06
N ILE A 84 -15.24 -13.06 -6.29
CA ILE A 84 -14.39 -12.56 -7.39
C ILE A 84 -14.95 -12.99 -8.75
N CYS A 85 -15.38 -14.25 -8.88
CA CYS A 85 -15.94 -14.77 -10.13
C CYS A 85 -17.30 -14.15 -10.47
N GLU A 86 -18.11 -13.81 -9.47
CA GLU A 86 -19.36 -13.05 -9.61
C GLU A 86 -19.13 -11.54 -9.83
N GLU A 87 -17.88 -11.09 -9.94
CA GLU A 87 -17.48 -9.67 -10.08
C GLU A 87 -18.03 -8.75 -8.98
N LYS A 88 -18.36 -9.32 -7.82
CA LYS A 88 -18.77 -8.59 -6.63
C LYS A 88 -17.58 -7.88 -5.97
N ILE A 89 -16.43 -8.56 -5.94
CA ILE A 89 -15.14 -7.96 -5.56
C ILE A 89 -14.43 -7.55 -6.85
N LYS A 90 -14.24 -6.25 -7.04
CA LYS A 90 -13.69 -5.68 -8.29
C LYS A 90 -12.28 -5.14 -8.11
N ASN A 91 -11.91 -4.75 -6.90
CA ASN A 91 -10.65 -4.11 -6.62
C ASN A 91 -9.89 -4.76 -5.45
N ASP A 92 -8.60 -4.47 -5.39
CA ASP A 92 -7.68 -5.01 -4.39
C ASP A 92 -8.01 -4.53 -2.96
N LEU A 93 -8.64 -3.35 -2.83
CA LEU A 93 -9.04 -2.78 -1.55
C LEU A 93 -10.18 -3.59 -0.91
N GLN A 94 -11.23 -3.90 -1.67
CA GLN A 94 -12.34 -4.76 -1.27
C GLN A 94 -11.83 -6.16 -0.91
N LEU A 95 -10.93 -6.72 -1.72
CA LEU A 95 -10.33 -8.02 -1.43
C LEU A 95 -9.53 -8.02 -0.12
N THR A 96 -8.71 -6.99 0.09
CA THR A 96 -7.90 -6.88 1.32
C THR A 96 -8.80 -6.73 2.55
N ALA A 97 -9.86 -5.91 2.46
CA ALA A 97 -10.83 -5.77 3.55
C ALA A 97 -11.59 -7.08 3.83
N ALA A 98 -11.99 -7.81 2.79
CA ALA A 98 -12.61 -9.12 2.93
C ALA A 98 -11.68 -10.13 3.62
N ILE A 99 -10.40 -10.17 3.24
CA ILE A 99 -9.38 -11.01 3.89
C ILE A 99 -9.25 -10.65 5.38
N GLN A 100 -9.22 -9.35 5.73
CA GLN A 100 -9.15 -8.91 7.13
C GLN A 100 -10.40 -9.33 7.92
N TYR A 101 -11.59 -9.17 7.35
CA TYR A 101 -12.83 -9.60 7.99
C TYR A 101 -12.82 -11.10 8.31
N LEU A 102 -12.38 -11.94 7.37
CA LEU A 102 -12.28 -13.39 7.59
C LEU A 102 -11.21 -13.77 8.62
N LEU A 103 -10.14 -12.98 8.74
CA LEU A 103 -9.12 -13.19 9.77
C LEU A 103 -9.64 -12.86 11.18
N THR A 104 -10.49 -11.83 11.30
CA THR A 104 -11.11 -11.47 12.59
C THR A 104 -12.29 -12.39 12.93
N ASN A 105 -12.99 -12.92 11.93
CA ASN A 105 -14.17 -13.77 12.08
C ASN A 105 -13.98 -15.14 11.38
N PRO A 106 -13.13 -16.03 11.91
CA PRO A 106 -12.84 -17.32 11.28
C PRO A 106 -13.93 -18.39 11.53
N LYS A 107 -15.08 -18.04 12.13
CA LYS A 107 -16.14 -19.00 12.46
C LYS A 107 -16.99 -19.30 11.22
N GLU A 108 -17.24 -20.57 10.95
CA GLU A 108 -18.27 -20.99 10.00
C GLU A 108 -19.60 -21.21 10.75
N PRO A 109 -20.77 -20.83 10.16
CA PRO A 109 -20.94 -20.20 8.85
C PRO A 109 -20.55 -18.72 8.83
N ILE A 110 -19.98 -18.24 7.71
CA ILE A 110 -19.66 -16.82 7.52
C ILE A 110 -20.98 -16.04 7.39
N ASP A 111 -21.09 -14.94 8.14
CA ASP A 111 -22.12 -13.94 7.91
C ASP A 111 -21.83 -13.19 6.62
N GLN A 112 -22.56 -13.56 5.56
CA GLN A 112 -22.40 -12.98 4.23
C GLN A 112 -22.70 -11.48 4.22
N LYS A 113 -23.70 -11.01 4.97
CA LYS A 113 -24.07 -9.59 5.00
C LYS A 113 -22.98 -8.78 5.67
N ALA A 114 -22.50 -9.25 6.83
CA ALA A 114 -21.43 -8.56 7.53
C ALA A 114 -20.12 -8.57 6.71
N LEU A 115 -19.82 -9.63 5.96
CA LEU A 115 -18.70 -9.65 5.03
C LEU A 115 -18.90 -8.61 3.91
N GLU A 116 -20.06 -8.58 3.27
CA GLU A 116 -20.37 -7.64 2.20
C GLU A 116 -20.27 -6.18 2.66
N GLU A 117 -20.80 -5.86 3.84
CA GLU A 117 -20.72 -4.53 4.46
C GLU A 117 -19.28 -4.14 4.81
N ASN A 118 -18.51 -5.03 5.45
CA ASN A 118 -17.13 -4.73 5.86
C ASN A 118 -16.17 -4.62 4.67
N ALA A 119 -16.42 -5.35 3.60
CA ALA A 119 -15.61 -5.33 2.38
C ALA A 119 -16.11 -4.34 1.33
N GLY A 120 -17.21 -3.62 1.58
CA GLY A 120 -17.79 -2.68 0.60
C GLY A 120 -18.26 -3.35 -0.68
N ILE A 121 -18.71 -4.60 -0.59
CA ILE A 121 -19.24 -5.35 -1.72
C ILE A 121 -20.62 -4.80 -2.07
N GLY A 122 -20.83 -4.44 -3.33
CA GLY A 122 -22.06 -3.78 -3.78
C GLY A 122 -22.10 -2.27 -3.53
N VAL A 123 -21.15 -1.71 -2.78
CA VAL A 123 -21.00 -0.25 -2.64
C VAL A 123 -20.28 0.28 -3.88
N THR A 124 -21.00 1.04 -4.70
CA THR A 124 -20.44 1.74 -5.86
C THR A 124 -20.55 3.23 -5.58
N VAL A 125 -19.41 3.88 -5.33
CA VAL A 125 -19.37 5.33 -5.13
C VAL A 125 -19.58 6.01 -6.48
N THR A 126 -20.60 6.87 -6.54
CA THR A 126 -20.96 7.58 -7.77
C THR A 126 -20.12 8.86 -7.93
N PRO A 127 -19.90 9.34 -9.17
CA PRO A 127 -19.23 10.62 -9.40
C PRO A 127 -19.88 11.79 -8.64
N GLU A 128 -21.21 11.81 -8.55
CA GLU A 128 -21.99 12.84 -7.86
C GLU A 128 -21.74 12.81 -6.34
N GLU A 129 -21.56 11.62 -5.77
CA GLU A 129 -21.21 11.45 -4.35
C GLU A 129 -19.78 11.93 -4.07
N ILE A 130 -18.85 11.70 -5.00
CA ILE A 130 -17.47 12.21 -4.94
C ILE A 130 -17.48 13.73 -4.98
N GLU A 131 -18.16 14.33 -5.96
CA GLU A 131 -18.29 15.77 -6.15
C GLU A 131 -18.82 16.44 -4.88
N ARG A 132 -19.95 15.97 -4.37
CA ARG A 132 -20.58 16.52 -3.15
C ARG A 132 -19.67 16.41 -1.93
N THR A 133 -19.00 15.27 -1.75
CA THR A 133 -18.11 15.08 -0.59
C THR A 133 -16.91 16.03 -0.65
N ILE A 134 -16.35 16.23 -1.84
CA ILE A 134 -15.22 17.14 -2.06
C ILE A 134 -15.66 18.58 -1.87
N GLU A 135 -16.84 18.96 -2.37
CA GLU A 135 -17.40 20.30 -2.17
C GLU A 135 -17.55 20.61 -0.68
N GLU A 136 -18.06 19.66 0.11
CA GLU A 136 -18.17 19.80 1.56
C GLU A 136 -16.80 19.97 2.23
N ILE A 137 -15.79 19.21 1.83
CA ILE A 137 -14.43 19.31 2.38
C ILE A 137 -13.79 20.66 2.02
N ILE A 138 -13.93 21.11 0.78
CA ILE A 138 -13.43 22.41 0.33
C ILE A 138 -14.15 23.53 1.07
N LYS A 139 -15.47 23.46 1.23
CA LYS A 139 -16.27 24.45 1.96
C LYS A 139 -15.84 24.57 3.42
N GLN A 140 -15.53 23.45 4.08
CA GLN A 140 -15.03 23.43 5.46
C GLN A 140 -13.63 24.06 5.59
N ASN A 141 -12.80 23.97 4.54
CA ASN A 141 -11.43 24.46 4.53
C ASN A 141 -11.26 25.76 3.72
N LYS A 142 -12.36 26.39 3.29
CA LYS A 142 -12.38 27.47 2.30
C LYS A 142 -11.52 28.68 2.70
N THR A 143 -11.55 29.08 3.97
CA THR A 143 -10.75 30.22 4.47
C THR A 143 -9.26 29.95 4.32
N ASN A 144 -8.80 28.78 4.78
CA ASN A 144 -7.40 28.41 4.74
C ASN A 144 -6.92 28.18 3.29
N LEU A 145 -7.80 27.63 2.43
CA LEU A 145 -7.52 27.44 1.00
C LEU A 145 -7.34 28.78 0.27
N LEU A 146 -8.15 29.80 0.57
CA LEU A 146 -7.99 31.12 -0.05
C LEU A 146 -6.73 31.85 0.42
N GLU A 147 -6.32 31.65 1.68
CA GLU A 147 -5.10 32.26 2.23
C GLU A 147 -3.82 31.62 1.72
N GLN A 148 -3.76 30.28 1.71
CA GLN A 148 -2.55 29.53 1.35
C GLN A 148 -2.52 29.11 -0.12
N ARG A 149 -3.64 29.24 -0.84
CA ARG A 149 -3.81 28.84 -2.24
C ARG A 149 -3.23 27.43 -2.48
N TYR A 150 -2.31 27.31 -3.44
CA TYR A 150 -1.66 26.05 -3.81
C TYR A 150 -0.60 25.57 -2.81
N ASP A 151 -0.20 26.40 -1.83
CA ASP A 151 0.70 25.98 -0.75
C ASP A 151 -0.04 25.20 0.35
N PHE A 152 -1.38 25.21 0.33
CA PHE A 152 -2.19 24.42 1.25
C PHE A 152 -1.90 22.91 1.06
N PRO A 153 -1.79 22.10 2.13
CA PRO A 153 -1.49 20.68 2.02
C PRO A 153 -2.70 19.89 1.48
N ILE A 154 -2.92 19.86 0.17
CA ILE A 154 -4.04 19.14 -0.49
C ILE A 154 -4.10 17.65 -0.09
N GLY A 155 -2.95 17.06 0.26
CA GLY A 155 -2.88 15.70 0.78
C GLY A 155 -3.73 15.45 2.03
N THR A 156 -3.98 16.47 2.87
CA THR A 156 -4.88 16.33 4.04
C THR A 156 -6.33 16.23 3.61
N LEU A 157 -6.76 17.01 2.62
CA LEU A 157 -8.12 16.98 2.07
C LEU A 157 -8.38 15.66 1.35
N LEU A 158 -7.41 15.18 0.56
CA LEU A 158 -7.51 13.85 -0.06
C LEU A 158 -7.58 12.73 0.99
N GLY A 159 -6.83 12.86 2.10
CA GLY A 159 -6.90 11.95 3.23
C GLY A 159 -8.27 11.96 3.91
N GLU A 160 -8.90 13.13 4.03
CA GLU A 160 -10.26 13.27 4.55
C GLU A 160 -11.30 12.67 3.60
N ALA A 161 -11.20 12.96 2.30
CA ALA A 161 -12.06 12.40 1.28
C ALA A 161 -12.01 10.86 1.29
N ARG A 162 -10.82 10.26 1.42
CA ARG A 162 -10.67 8.80 1.54
C ARG A 162 -11.30 8.22 2.81
N LYS A 163 -11.38 8.98 3.91
CA LYS A 163 -12.07 8.52 5.13
C LYS A 163 -13.59 8.51 4.96
N ARG A 164 -14.14 9.52 4.26
CA ARG A 164 -15.58 9.61 3.98
C ARG A 164 -16.01 8.63 2.89
N LEU A 165 -15.17 8.43 1.88
CA LEU A 165 -15.40 7.56 0.73
C LEU A 165 -14.32 6.46 0.64
N PRO A 166 -14.35 5.45 1.54
CA PRO A 166 -13.33 4.42 1.60
C PRO A 166 -13.27 3.54 0.33
N TRP A 167 -14.40 3.39 -0.37
CA TRP A 167 -14.52 2.52 -1.55
C TRP A 167 -14.45 3.27 -2.88
N ALA A 168 -14.19 4.58 -2.87
CA ALA A 168 -14.10 5.38 -4.08
C ALA A 168 -12.79 5.14 -4.85
N ASP A 169 -12.83 5.35 -6.17
CA ASP A 169 -11.61 5.39 -6.97
C ASP A 169 -10.79 6.62 -6.59
N GLY A 170 -9.61 6.37 -6.01
CA GLY A 170 -8.69 7.42 -5.59
C GLY A 170 -8.24 8.33 -6.74
N LYS A 171 -8.25 7.85 -7.99
CA LYS A 171 -7.97 8.71 -9.16
C LYS A 171 -9.12 9.66 -9.43
N ALA A 172 -10.36 9.18 -9.39
CA ALA A 172 -11.55 10.01 -9.56
C ALA A 172 -11.67 11.06 -8.45
N VAL A 173 -11.46 10.67 -7.18
CA VAL A 173 -11.44 11.61 -6.04
C VAL A 173 -10.39 12.70 -6.20
N LYS A 174 -9.19 12.35 -6.68
CA LYS A 174 -8.14 13.33 -6.93
C LYS A 174 -8.49 14.26 -8.10
N ALA A 175 -8.97 13.71 -9.21
CA ALA A 175 -9.33 14.50 -10.37
C ALA A 175 -10.42 15.54 -10.04
N GLU A 176 -11.44 15.13 -9.30
CA GLU A 176 -12.52 16.02 -8.87
C GLU A 176 -12.03 17.10 -7.89
N MET A 177 -11.14 16.73 -6.94
CA MET A 177 -10.50 17.70 -6.05
C MET A 177 -9.69 18.74 -6.82
N ASP A 178 -8.93 18.32 -7.83
CA ASP A 178 -8.12 19.23 -8.66
C ASP A 178 -9.02 20.19 -9.45
N VAL A 179 -10.16 19.71 -9.98
CA VAL A 179 -11.14 20.53 -10.71
C VAL A 179 -11.77 21.59 -9.80
N GLN A 180 -12.29 21.21 -8.63
CA GLN A 180 -12.93 22.16 -7.72
C GLN A 180 -11.92 23.15 -7.10
N LEU A 181 -10.69 22.71 -6.87
CA LEU A 181 -9.63 23.59 -6.39
C LEU A 181 -9.22 24.61 -7.45
N LEU A 182 -9.15 24.20 -8.71
CA LEU A 182 -8.88 25.09 -9.84
C LEU A 182 -9.98 26.14 -9.99
N ASP A 183 -11.25 25.75 -9.84
CA ASP A 183 -12.40 26.68 -9.87
C ASP A 183 -12.33 27.69 -8.71
N LEU A 184 -11.97 27.23 -7.50
CA LEU A 184 -11.88 28.10 -6.33
C LEU A 184 -10.68 29.06 -6.35
N LEU A 185 -9.49 28.58 -6.74
CA LEU A 185 -8.24 29.33 -6.62
C LEU A 185 -7.80 30.02 -7.92
N GLY A 186 -8.34 29.58 -9.06
CA GLY A 186 -7.89 29.95 -10.39
C GLY A 186 -6.59 29.24 -10.81
N PRO A 187 -6.07 29.50 -12.03
CA PRO A 187 -4.83 28.89 -12.51
C PRO A 187 -3.66 29.09 -11.54
N ASN A 188 -2.81 28.07 -11.42
CA ASN A 188 -1.60 28.17 -10.60
C ASN A 188 -0.58 29.10 -11.27
N ASP A 189 -0.65 30.40 -10.96
CA ASP A 189 0.32 31.38 -11.41
C ASP A 189 1.53 31.36 -10.45
N PRO A 190 2.73 30.94 -10.92
CA PRO A 190 3.93 30.90 -10.09
C PRO A 190 4.38 32.28 -9.55
N SER A 191 3.81 33.38 -10.05
CA SER A 191 4.03 34.73 -9.53
C SER A 191 3.15 35.09 -8.32
N THR A 192 2.10 34.31 -8.05
CA THR A 192 1.19 34.48 -6.90
C THR A 192 1.57 33.62 -5.70
N LYS A 193 2.85 33.27 -5.56
CA LYS A 193 3.37 32.78 -4.28
C LYS A 193 3.21 33.91 -3.28
N THR A 194 2.18 33.82 -2.44
CA THR A 194 2.07 34.65 -1.25
C THR A 194 3.34 34.43 -0.45
N THR A 195 4.24 35.41 -0.52
CA THR A 195 5.38 35.56 0.39
C THR A 195 4.77 35.76 1.77
N THR A 196 4.38 34.68 2.43
CA THR A 196 4.06 34.68 3.84
C THR A 196 5.36 35.07 4.53
N GLN A 197 5.44 36.36 4.87
CA GLN A 197 6.54 36.91 5.64
C GLN A 197 6.66 36.06 6.90
N LYS A 198 7.75 35.30 7.00
CA LYS A 198 8.23 34.79 8.28
C LYS A 198 8.49 36.00 9.15
N GLN A 199 7.51 36.36 9.98
CA GLN A 199 7.78 37.17 11.16
C GLN A 199 8.69 36.33 12.06
N ASN A 200 9.98 36.68 12.02
CA ASN A 200 10.96 36.27 12.98
C ASN A 200 10.57 36.86 14.34
N THR A 201 10.02 36.03 15.22
CA THR A 201 10.20 36.22 16.66
C THR A 201 10.76 34.93 17.25
N ALA A 202 11.95 35.06 17.81
CA ALA A 202 12.73 33.98 18.39
C ALA A 202 12.02 33.30 19.57
N LYS A 203 12.26 31.99 19.66
CA LYS A 203 11.98 31.00 20.74
C LYS A 203 12.24 31.52 22.18
N PRO A 204 11.71 30.89 23.27
CA PRO A 204 11.97 29.47 23.56
C PRO A 204 10.88 28.62 24.27
N SER A 205 10.87 27.33 23.88
CA SER A 205 10.81 26.11 24.71
C SER A 205 9.67 25.91 25.74
N THR A 206 8.80 24.90 25.55
CA THR A 206 8.78 23.62 26.31
C THR A 206 7.50 22.77 26.10
N THR A 207 7.72 21.53 25.63
CA THR A 207 7.15 20.22 26.03
C THR A 207 5.64 19.83 25.98
N LYS A 208 5.42 18.64 25.38
CA LYS A 208 4.36 17.59 25.55
C LYS A 208 3.04 17.83 24.80
N ALA A 209 2.36 16.87 24.15
CA ALA A 209 2.55 15.45 23.88
C ALA A 209 1.59 14.97 22.74
N LYS A 210 1.93 13.81 22.16
CA LYS A 210 1.26 12.82 21.26
C LYS A 210 -0.29 12.71 21.34
N PRO A 211 -1.03 12.08 20.36
CA PRO A 211 -0.90 10.65 19.93
C PRO A 211 -0.87 10.43 18.39
N ALA A 212 -0.08 9.47 17.84
CA ALA A 212 -0.48 8.13 17.32
C ALA A 212 -1.52 8.19 16.15
N ALA A 213 -1.37 7.56 14.98
CA ALA A 213 -1.07 6.16 14.62
C ALA A 213 -0.96 6.09 13.05
N ALA A 214 -0.01 5.38 12.45
CA ALA A 214 -0.11 4.00 11.92
C ALA A 214 -0.42 3.90 10.39
N ALA A 215 0.13 2.83 9.78
CA ALA A 215 -0.02 2.27 8.43
C ALA A 215 0.81 2.95 7.30
N ALA A 216 1.93 2.37 6.81
CA ALA A 216 2.16 1.11 6.09
C ALA A 216 1.85 1.18 4.58
N ALA A 217 2.88 1.08 3.72
CA ALA A 217 2.86 0.25 2.49
C ALA A 217 4.18 0.33 1.68
N ASN A 218 4.77 -0.86 1.48
CA ASN A 218 5.39 -1.45 0.29
C ASN A 218 6.56 -0.81 -0.47
N ASN A 219 7.63 -1.61 -0.51
CA ASN A 219 8.76 -1.58 -1.44
C ASN A 219 8.32 -1.96 -2.87
N ASP A 220 8.85 -1.24 -3.86
CA ASP A 220 9.09 -1.72 -5.22
C ASP A 220 10.51 -1.24 -5.59
N VAL A 221 11.47 -2.16 -5.66
CA VAL A 221 12.85 -1.86 -6.07
C VAL A 221 12.97 -2.25 -7.54
N GLN A 222 12.96 -1.25 -8.42
CA GLN A 222 13.43 -1.40 -9.78
C GLN A 222 14.93 -1.13 -9.81
N GLU A 223 15.69 -2.19 -10.11
CA GLU A 223 17.10 -2.12 -10.44
C GLU A 223 17.23 -1.54 -11.85
N ASN A 224 17.55 -0.24 -11.93
CA ASN A 224 18.13 0.33 -13.14
C ASN A 224 19.20 1.34 -12.71
N GLY A 225 20.40 1.21 -13.27
CA GLY A 225 21.59 1.97 -12.91
C GLY A 225 21.50 3.45 -13.28
N GLU A 226 20.72 4.20 -12.52
CA GLU A 226 20.63 5.66 -12.60
C GLU A 226 21.20 6.28 -11.31
N THR A 227 22.00 7.33 -11.44
CA THR A 227 22.55 8.10 -10.32
C THR A 227 21.43 8.68 -9.46
N HIS A 228 21.17 8.04 -8.31
CA HIS A 228 20.18 8.49 -7.34
C HIS A 228 20.55 9.85 -6.73
N SER A 229 19.56 10.73 -6.65
CA SER A 229 19.69 12.02 -5.97
C SER A 229 19.65 11.81 -4.45
N TYR A 230 20.22 12.74 -3.66
CA TYR A 230 20.26 12.64 -2.20
C TYR A 230 18.87 12.47 -1.56
N SER A 231 17.82 12.88 -2.27
CA SER A 231 16.40 12.70 -1.94
C SER A 231 15.96 11.24 -1.85
N ASP A 232 16.53 10.36 -2.68
CA ASP A 232 16.16 8.94 -2.80
C ASP A 232 16.74 8.09 -1.64
N LEU A 233 17.72 8.64 -0.92
CA LEU A 233 18.32 8.05 0.28
C LEU A 233 17.60 8.46 1.58
N SER A 234 16.54 9.26 1.48
CA SER A 234 15.72 9.62 2.64
C SER A 234 15.01 8.38 3.17
N GLY A 235 15.01 8.19 4.48
CA GLY A 235 14.60 6.94 5.14
C GLY A 235 13.13 6.51 4.96
N GLU A 236 12.31 7.28 4.24
CA GLU A 236 10.96 6.89 3.80
C GLU A 236 10.97 6.22 2.41
N ALA A 237 11.95 6.51 1.54
CA ALA A 237 12.05 5.99 0.18
C ALA A 237 12.64 4.56 0.11
N LEU A 238 13.35 4.17 1.17
CA LEU A 238 13.87 2.83 1.40
C LEU A 238 13.35 2.43 2.78
N ASN A 239 12.63 1.31 2.91
CA ASN A 239 11.96 0.84 4.14
C ASN A 239 12.93 0.57 5.33
N PHE A 240 13.67 1.57 5.79
CA PHE A 240 14.56 1.50 6.92
C PHE A 240 13.79 1.69 8.23
N HIS A 241 14.18 0.94 9.24
CA HIS A 241 13.66 1.12 10.60
C HIS A 241 14.09 2.47 11.18
N LYS A 242 13.24 3.05 12.03
CA LYS A 242 13.57 4.28 12.76
C LYS A 242 14.69 4.01 13.79
N PRO A 243 15.52 5.00 14.16
CA PRO A 243 16.51 4.85 15.21
C PRO A 243 15.90 4.29 16.51
N GLY A 244 16.43 3.17 17.00
CA GLY A 244 15.92 2.47 18.19
C GLY A 244 14.81 1.45 17.92
N GLU A 245 14.35 1.30 16.68
CA GLU A 245 13.36 0.29 16.26
C GLU A 245 13.99 -0.91 15.54
N ASN A 246 15.25 -1.24 15.87
CA ASN A 246 16.02 -2.31 15.22
C ASN A 246 15.32 -3.67 15.27
N TYR A 247 14.53 -3.95 16.30
CA TYR A 247 13.77 -5.19 16.44
C TYR A 247 12.66 -5.39 15.38
N LYS A 248 12.35 -4.36 14.57
CA LYS A 248 11.35 -4.45 13.49
C LYS A 248 11.96 -4.85 12.14
N THR A 249 13.29 -4.95 12.04
CA THR A 249 13.94 -5.38 10.80
C THR A 249 13.90 -6.90 10.67
N GLU A 250 13.74 -7.38 9.45
CA GLU A 250 13.79 -8.79 9.12
C GLU A 250 15.13 -9.42 9.60
N GLY A 251 15.06 -10.57 10.27
CA GLY A 251 16.23 -11.29 10.78
C GLY A 251 16.82 -10.78 12.12
N TYR A 252 16.23 -9.76 12.76
CA TYR A 252 16.72 -9.27 14.05
C TYR A 252 16.39 -10.24 15.20
N ILE A 253 17.40 -10.66 15.97
CA ILE A 253 17.23 -11.58 17.09
C ILE A 253 16.95 -10.79 18.38
N MET A 254 15.76 -11.00 18.95
CA MET A 254 15.42 -10.44 20.26
C MET A 254 15.93 -11.32 21.39
N THR A 255 16.72 -10.72 22.28
CA THR A 255 17.19 -11.32 23.53
C THR A 255 16.52 -10.60 24.71
N PRO A 256 16.54 -11.17 25.93
CA PRO A 256 16.00 -10.50 27.11
C PRO A 256 16.61 -9.12 27.39
N LYS A 257 17.85 -8.86 26.94
CA LYS A 257 18.56 -7.58 27.14
C LYS A 257 18.34 -6.56 26.00
N THR A 258 17.64 -6.94 24.93
CA THR A 258 17.52 -6.11 23.72
C THR A 258 16.88 -4.75 24.01
N MET A 259 15.86 -4.68 24.86
CA MET A 259 15.20 -3.42 25.19
C MET A 259 16.09 -2.47 26.01
N ASP A 260 16.89 -3.02 26.92
CA ASP A 260 17.84 -2.23 27.72
C ASP A 260 18.97 -1.67 26.86
N LEU A 261 19.50 -2.48 25.95
CA LEU A 261 20.54 -2.07 24.99
C LEU A 261 20.04 -0.99 24.03
N LEU A 262 18.80 -1.09 23.54
CA LEU A 262 18.20 -0.05 22.68
C LEU A 262 17.96 1.25 23.45
N LYS A 263 17.62 1.17 24.74
CA LYS A 263 17.47 2.34 25.61
C LYS A 263 18.80 3.03 25.87
N GLU A 264 19.88 2.27 26.09
CA GLU A 264 21.24 2.82 26.19
C GLU A 264 21.72 3.41 24.86
N HIS A 265 21.43 2.74 23.75
CA HIS A 265 21.74 3.23 22.41
C HIS A 265 21.07 4.58 22.16
N LEU A 266 19.77 4.72 22.42
CA LEU A 266 19.04 5.98 22.25
C LEU A 266 19.57 7.11 23.13
N LYS A 267 20.03 6.80 24.36
CA LYS A 267 20.70 7.78 25.22
C LYS A 267 22.03 8.27 24.61
N LYS A 268 22.79 7.37 23.97
CA LYS A 268 24.09 7.69 23.36
C LYS A 268 23.96 8.40 22.00
N THR A 269 22.99 8.00 21.18
CA THR A 269 22.82 8.54 19.82
C THR A 269 21.82 9.69 19.73
N GLY A 270 21.03 9.93 20.79
CA GLY A 270 20.00 10.97 20.80
C GLY A 270 18.92 10.76 19.74
N GLY A 271 18.73 9.52 19.27
CA GLY A 271 17.77 9.18 18.22
C GLY A 271 18.18 9.64 16.81
N LYS A 272 19.46 9.97 16.59
CA LYS A 272 20.00 10.35 15.27
C LYS A 272 20.49 9.12 14.50
N VAL A 273 20.44 9.19 13.17
CA VAL A 273 20.97 8.16 12.27
C VAL A 273 22.48 8.29 12.17
N TYR A 274 23.21 7.20 12.32
CA TYR A 274 24.66 7.13 12.13
C TYR A 274 24.97 6.10 11.02
N ILE A 275 25.70 6.53 9.99
CA ILE A 275 26.12 5.68 8.88
C ILE A 275 27.65 5.62 8.88
N LYS A 276 28.21 4.41 8.82
CA LYS A 276 29.66 4.20 8.71
C LYS A 276 30.01 3.84 7.27
N ILE A 277 30.78 4.69 6.61
CA ILE A 277 31.29 4.44 5.26
C ILE A 277 32.69 3.84 5.39
N PHE A 278 32.89 2.62 4.86
CA PHE A 278 34.22 2.04 4.73
C PHE A 278 34.77 2.34 3.34
N ILE A 279 35.90 3.03 3.28
CA ILE A 279 36.61 3.31 2.03
C ILE A 279 37.74 2.30 1.93
N GLN A 280 37.66 1.39 0.96
CA GLN A 280 38.72 0.45 0.66
C GLN A 280 39.79 1.19 -0.15
N ALA A 281 40.95 1.45 0.46
CA ALA A 281 42.06 2.06 -0.26
C ALA A 281 42.56 1.07 -1.34
N PRO A 282 42.82 1.52 -2.58
CA PRO A 282 43.38 0.66 -3.60
C PRO A 282 44.76 0.19 -3.13
N LEU A 283 45.00 -1.12 -3.19
CA LEU A 283 46.32 -1.70 -2.96
C LEU A 283 47.28 -1.06 -3.96
N LYS A 284 48.18 -0.20 -3.46
CA LYS A 284 49.35 0.23 -4.23
C LYS A 284 50.10 -1.04 -4.61
N ASN A 285 50.09 -1.39 -5.89
CA ASN A 285 51.04 -2.34 -6.45
C ASN A 285 52.44 -1.88 -6.03
N ARG A 286 53.05 -2.60 -5.08
CA ARG A 286 54.49 -2.51 -4.86
C ARG A 286 55.14 -3.12 -6.09
N SER A 287 55.76 -2.27 -6.91
CA SER A 287 56.82 -2.69 -7.82
C SER A 287 58.00 -3.23 -7.03
#